data_AF-A0A812JCE9-F1
#
_entry.id   AF-A0A812JCE9-F1
#
_cell.length_a   1.000
_cell.length_b   1.000
_cell.length_c   1.000
_cell.angle_alpha   90.00
_cell.angle_beta   90.00
_cell.angle_gamma   90.00
#
_symmetry.space_group_name_H-M   'P 1'
#
loop_
_entity.id
_entity.type
_entity.pdbx_description
1 polymer ?
#
loop_
_entity_poly.entity_id
_entity_poly.type
_entity_poly.pdbx_seq_one_letter_code
_entity_poly.pdbx_strand_id
1 'polypeptide(L)'
;MAIQVLFMVIHVSMFERLIRAPDEHRVPSAVLKVQRRMRSHICDLTREYYESIVAIEDHDVCSTRTIPGHLAKQSTYKGREVPGVQSHIFLWTHSGSQGKADVGMSKVNRQEADMAIWLAYYLVQCGVPKTSIVILTPYKGQLMLMRKILFLTNLPRDYCDEADIVIASLVVDEYSRTPFVKLVNRMIVLLSRARLGMYILGNTGYFENSRQEIKHWQRTFTLLQEPPASTDNADKRVETFDKPRVGPKLPLCCPQHPESTFDAERAKELQLGFCGITCQVRLPCNHPCGLKCHWPQEKHNKKCVAMVASPCARHEADITCESVFANSSFDALAECEATKHETIDEALRTYRCPVKVNVMLPCTHEKEMSCQDEEDIQSGQKSWPRCEEMSHTPSLDSRPCDNVNHASMLEVAAEALVALLAALGPQVPKCEQMVDYVPACEHMTRVKCWLKQAYQRDSAAQFVCPMKLDVKLPRCSHAAKVSCAENIQLQIWQGGRGPIRKGFLGM
;
A
#
# COMPACT_ATOMS: atom_id res chain seq x y z
N MET A 1 -49.15 -10.08 81.51
CA MET A 1 -49.30 -9.70 80.09
C MET A 1 -48.38 -8.53 79.80
N ALA A 2 -47.24 -8.79 79.15
CA ALA A 2 -46.41 -7.74 78.56
C ALA A 2 -46.29 -8.09 77.08
N ILE A 3 -47.13 -7.45 76.26
CA ILE A 3 -47.02 -7.53 74.80
C ILE A 3 -45.79 -6.71 74.45
N GLN A 4 -44.67 -7.41 74.32
CA GLN A 4 -43.44 -6.86 73.77
C GLN A 4 -43.74 -6.56 72.30
N VAL A 5 -44.02 -5.28 72.03
CA VAL A 5 -44.24 -4.75 70.68
C VAL A 5 -43.00 -5.10 69.86
N LEU A 6 -43.14 -6.14 69.04
CA LEU A 6 -42.20 -6.49 67.99
C LEU A 6 -42.20 -5.31 67.02
N PHE A 7 -41.28 -4.35 67.21
CA PHE A 7 -41.06 -3.29 66.25
C PHE A 7 -40.70 -3.95 64.92
N MET A 8 -41.65 -3.93 63.98
CA MET A 8 -41.44 -4.45 62.64
C MET A 8 -40.45 -3.53 61.94
N VAL A 9 -39.15 -3.88 61.97
CA VAL A 9 -38.11 -3.10 61.31
C VAL A 9 -38.33 -3.19 59.80
N ILE A 10 -38.99 -2.19 59.22
CA ILE A 10 -39.46 -2.15 57.82
C ILE A 10 -38.28 -2.27 56.83
N HIS A 11 -37.06 -1.97 57.27
CA HIS A 11 -35.84 -2.01 56.46
C HIS A 11 -35.15 -3.39 56.37
N VAL A 12 -35.66 -4.41 57.07
CA VAL A 12 -35.09 -5.77 57.05
C VAL A 12 -35.95 -6.67 56.16
N SER A 13 -35.35 -7.26 55.12
CA SER A 13 -36.05 -8.13 54.17
C SER A 13 -36.61 -9.39 54.85
N MET A 14 -37.68 -9.98 54.28
CA MET A 14 -38.22 -11.24 54.80
C MET A 14 -37.13 -12.32 54.87
N PHE A 15 -36.29 -12.44 53.83
CA PHE A 15 -35.17 -13.37 53.80
C PHE A 15 -34.20 -13.18 54.97
N GLU A 16 -33.78 -11.94 55.23
CA GLU A 16 -32.87 -11.60 56.33
C GLU A 16 -33.50 -11.90 57.69
N ARG A 17 -34.82 -11.69 57.84
CA ARG A 17 -35.56 -12.08 59.05
C ARG A 17 -35.58 -13.59 59.25
N LEU A 18 -35.77 -14.37 58.19
CA LEU A 18 -35.82 -15.83 58.26
C LEU A 18 -34.46 -16.47 58.58
N ILE A 19 -33.37 -15.91 58.03
CA ILE A 19 -32.01 -16.41 58.32
C ILE A 19 -31.55 -16.03 59.73
N ARG A 20 -31.93 -14.84 60.21
CA ARG A 20 -31.63 -14.37 61.57
C ARG A 20 -32.68 -14.77 62.61
N ALA A 21 -33.63 -15.63 62.25
CA ALA A 21 -34.62 -16.11 63.20
C ALA A 21 -33.92 -16.85 64.35
N PRO A 22 -34.46 -16.77 65.59
CA PRO A 22 -33.95 -17.54 66.73
C PRO A 22 -33.85 -19.03 66.39
N ASP A 23 -32.95 -19.76 67.05
CA ASP A 23 -32.62 -21.15 66.69
C ASP A 23 -33.86 -22.06 66.60
N GLU A 24 -34.88 -21.81 67.41
CA GLU A 24 -36.17 -22.54 67.41
C GLU A 24 -37.00 -22.36 66.13
N HIS A 25 -36.77 -21.29 65.36
CA HIS A 25 -37.54 -20.93 64.16
C HIS A 25 -36.63 -20.70 62.94
N ARG A 26 -35.37 -21.17 63.01
CA ARG A 26 -34.38 -20.92 61.97
C ARG A 26 -34.71 -21.68 60.70
N VAL A 27 -34.83 -20.95 59.59
CA VAL A 27 -35.07 -21.56 58.28
C VAL A 27 -33.75 -22.15 57.73
N PRO A 28 -33.72 -23.40 57.25
CA PRO A 28 -32.55 -23.96 56.60
C PRO A 28 -32.12 -23.12 55.40
N SER A 29 -30.84 -22.77 55.33
CA SER A 29 -30.27 -22.00 54.22
C SER A 29 -28.98 -22.66 53.74
N ALA A 30 -28.79 -22.72 52.42
CA ALA A 30 -27.53 -23.13 51.82
C ALA A 30 -26.81 -21.91 51.21
N VAL A 31 -25.49 -21.88 51.30
CA VAL A 31 -24.66 -20.81 50.73
C VAL A 31 -23.87 -21.40 49.55
N LEU A 32 -23.94 -20.74 48.40
CA LEU A 32 -23.19 -21.14 47.21
C LEU A 32 -21.75 -20.61 47.30
N LYS A 33 -20.77 -21.51 47.13
CA LYS A 33 -19.34 -21.21 47.25
C LYS A 33 -18.67 -20.79 45.94
N VAL A 34 -19.07 -21.41 44.83
CA VAL A 34 -18.36 -21.30 43.55
C VAL A 34 -18.95 -20.16 42.70
N GLN A 35 -18.13 -19.16 42.40
CA GLN A 35 -18.48 -18.10 41.45
C GLN A 35 -18.02 -18.46 40.03
N ARG A 36 -18.89 -18.21 39.06
CA ARG A 36 -18.68 -18.56 37.64
C ARG A 36 -18.69 -17.34 36.74
N ARG A 37 -18.49 -16.13 37.26
CA ARG A 37 -18.80 -14.88 36.54
C ARG A 37 -17.59 -14.00 36.30
N MET A 38 -16.98 -13.57 37.39
CA MET A 38 -15.96 -12.52 37.39
C MET A 38 -14.59 -13.16 37.25
N ARG A 39 -13.71 -12.49 36.53
CA ARG A 39 -12.27 -12.71 36.68
C ARG A 39 -11.86 -12.54 38.15
N SER A 40 -10.86 -13.30 38.60
CA SER A 40 -10.51 -13.37 40.02
C SER A 40 -10.13 -11.99 40.55
N HIS A 41 -9.33 -11.22 39.80
CA HIS A 41 -8.93 -9.88 40.20
C HIS A 41 -10.11 -8.91 40.37
N ILE A 42 -11.21 -9.11 39.62
CA ILE A 42 -12.44 -8.33 39.78
C ILE A 42 -13.20 -8.82 41.02
N CYS A 43 -13.30 -10.14 41.18
CA CYS A 43 -13.97 -10.76 42.32
C CYS A 43 -13.33 -10.38 43.65
N ASP A 44 -12.00 -10.24 43.68
CA ASP A 44 -11.21 -9.89 44.86
C ASP A 44 -11.57 -8.52 45.45
N LEU A 45 -12.11 -7.60 44.65
CA LEU A 45 -12.65 -6.32 45.14
C LEU A 45 -13.83 -6.51 46.10
N THR A 46 -14.49 -7.67 46.07
CA THR A 46 -15.67 -7.98 46.89
C THR A 46 -15.54 -9.24 47.73
N ARG A 47 -14.51 -10.07 47.52
CA ARG A 47 -14.37 -11.41 48.12
C ARG A 47 -14.38 -11.38 49.65
N GLU A 48 -13.67 -10.42 50.24
CA GLU A 48 -13.51 -10.26 51.69
C GLU A 48 -14.86 -10.07 52.43
N TYR A 49 -15.83 -9.38 51.80
CA TYR A 49 -17.15 -9.17 52.41
C TYR A 49 -17.95 -10.46 52.61
N TYR A 50 -17.57 -11.53 51.93
CA TYR A 50 -18.20 -12.84 52.03
C TYR A 50 -17.40 -13.82 52.88
N GLU A 51 -16.15 -13.54 53.28
CA GLU A 51 -15.28 -14.48 54.00
C GLU A 51 -15.87 -14.98 55.32
N SER A 52 -16.60 -14.12 56.03
CA SER A 52 -17.31 -14.49 57.26
C SER A 52 -18.46 -15.48 57.06
N ILE A 53 -18.91 -15.66 55.81
CA ILE A 53 -20.04 -16.51 55.42
C ILE A 53 -19.55 -17.72 54.63
N VAL A 54 -18.73 -17.49 53.60
CA VAL A 54 -18.21 -18.51 52.69
C VAL A 54 -16.92 -18.04 52.01
N ALA A 55 -15.93 -18.92 51.93
CA ALA A 55 -14.74 -18.69 51.12
C ALA A 55 -15.10 -18.88 49.63
N ILE A 56 -15.28 -17.78 48.88
CA ILE A 56 -15.63 -17.85 47.46
C ILE A 56 -14.51 -18.52 46.66
N GLU A 57 -14.88 -19.49 45.84
CA GLU A 57 -13.99 -20.17 44.89
C GLU A 57 -14.31 -19.77 43.45
N ASP A 58 -13.27 -19.61 42.64
CA ASP A 58 -13.42 -19.26 41.23
C ASP A 58 -13.47 -20.52 40.38
N HIS A 59 -14.50 -20.65 39.56
CA HIS A 59 -14.56 -21.72 38.58
C HIS A 59 -13.62 -21.44 37.40
N ASP A 60 -13.07 -22.49 36.78
CA ASP A 60 -12.18 -22.40 35.60
C ASP A 60 -12.70 -21.54 34.44
N VAL A 61 -14.02 -21.35 34.35
CA VAL A 61 -14.64 -20.54 33.28
C VAL A 61 -14.29 -19.05 33.43
N CYS A 62 -13.92 -18.62 34.64
CA CYS A 62 -13.55 -17.25 34.95
C CYS A 62 -12.21 -16.86 34.31
N SER A 63 -11.27 -17.79 34.19
CA SER A 63 -9.96 -17.56 33.56
C SER A 63 -9.96 -17.86 32.04
N THR A 64 -10.94 -18.62 31.55
CA THR A 64 -11.06 -19.03 30.14
C THR A 64 -12.15 -18.30 29.36
N ARG A 65 -12.64 -17.14 29.81
CA ARG A 65 -13.61 -16.32 29.04
C ARG A 65 -12.91 -15.47 27.99
N THR A 66 -13.64 -15.14 26.93
CA THR A 66 -13.22 -14.18 25.91
C THR A 66 -14.35 -13.21 25.62
N ILE A 67 -14.00 -11.96 25.32
CA ILE A 67 -14.91 -10.99 24.71
C ILE A 67 -15.33 -11.55 23.33
N PRO A 68 -16.64 -11.57 23.01
CA PRO A 68 -17.12 -12.02 21.71
C PRO A 68 -16.72 -11.05 20.59
N GLY A 69 -16.93 -11.45 19.33
CA GLY A 69 -16.69 -10.59 18.16
C GLY A 69 -15.42 -10.92 17.38
N HIS A 70 -15.45 -10.67 16.07
CA HIS A 70 -14.36 -10.99 15.15
C HIS A 70 -13.09 -10.19 15.43
N LEU A 71 -13.22 -8.87 15.57
CA LEU A 71 -12.10 -7.98 15.89
C LEU A 71 -11.48 -8.31 17.25
N ALA A 72 -12.28 -8.54 18.30
CA ALA A 72 -11.75 -8.99 19.58
C ALA A 72 -10.90 -10.28 19.47
N LYS A 73 -11.26 -11.22 18.57
CA LYS A 73 -10.47 -12.45 18.33
C LYS A 73 -9.18 -12.21 17.54
N GLN A 74 -9.10 -11.14 16.76
CA GLN A 74 -7.90 -10.77 16.01
C GLN A 74 -6.89 -9.99 16.85
N SER A 75 -7.31 -9.42 17.99
CA SER A 75 -6.40 -8.75 18.92
C SER A 75 -5.34 -9.73 19.47
N THR A 76 -4.24 -9.20 20.00
CA THR A 76 -3.08 -9.98 20.47
C THR A 76 -3.47 -11.10 21.43
N TYR A 77 -4.38 -10.81 22.36
CA TYR A 77 -4.86 -11.74 23.38
C TYR A 77 -6.17 -12.43 22.99
N LYS A 78 -6.63 -12.30 21.75
CA LYS A 78 -7.83 -12.95 21.20
C LYS A 78 -9.09 -12.74 22.07
N GLY A 79 -9.21 -11.56 22.66
CA GLY A 79 -10.33 -11.18 23.52
C GLY A 79 -10.28 -11.74 24.95
N ARG A 80 -9.18 -12.39 25.35
CA ARG A 80 -8.92 -12.80 26.75
C ARG A 80 -8.69 -11.61 27.68
N GLU A 81 -8.09 -10.55 27.15
CA GLU A 81 -7.97 -9.24 27.78
C GLU A 81 -8.84 -8.21 27.06
N VAL A 82 -9.08 -7.07 27.72
CA VAL A 82 -9.79 -5.93 27.12
C VAL A 82 -8.92 -5.29 26.04
N PRO A 83 -9.30 -5.36 24.74
CA PRO A 83 -8.53 -4.75 23.68
C PRO A 83 -8.50 -3.23 23.86
N GLY A 84 -7.31 -2.63 23.76
CA GLY A 84 -7.12 -1.18 23.83
C GLY A 84 -6.69 -0.64 25.19
N VAL A 85 -6.75 -1.44 26.26
CA VAL A 85 -6.39 -0.98 27.62
C VAL A 85 -5.48 -2.01 28.27
N GLN A 86 -4.38 -1.56 28.89
CA GLN A 86 -3.39 -2.48 29.46
C GLN A 86 -3.92 -3.27 30.65
N SER A 87 -4.74 -2.64 31.50
CA SER A 87 -5.37 -3.28 32.65
C SER A 87 -6.86 -3.51 32.42
N HIS A 88 -7.34 -4.70 32.74
CA HIS A 88 -8.77 -5.00 32.73
C HIS A 88 -9.51 -4.41 33.94
N ILE A 89 -8.81 -3.92 34.96
CA ILE A 89 -9.41 -3.16 36.08
C ILE A 89 -8.68 -1.84 36.22
N PHE A 90 -9.42 -0.73 36.22
CA PHE A 90 -8.82 0.58 36.46
C PHE A 90 -9.80 1.56 37.10
N LEU A 91 -9.34 2.34 38.07
CA LEU A 91 -10.05 3.49 38.59
C LEU A 91 -9.47 4.78 38.01
N TRP A 92 -10.22 5.38 37.10
CA TRP A 92 -9.85 6.58 36.39
C TRP A 92 -10.37 7.81 37.13
N THR A 93 -9.47 8.49 37.85
CA THR A 93 -9.82 9.68 38.65
C THR A 93 -9.86 10.94 37.80
N HIS A 94 -10.68 11.90 38.21
CA HIS A 94 -10.84 13.19 37.55
C HIS A 94 -11.09 14.32 38.56
N SER A 95 -10.91 15.56 38.12
CA SER A 95 -11.17 16.77 38.90
C SER A 95 -12.57 17.39 38.66
N GLY A 96 -13.40 16.78 37.81
CA GLY A 96 -14.72 17.31 37.45
C GLY A 96 -15.68 17.46 38.63
N SER A 97 -16.34 18.62 38.71
CA SER A 97 -17.31 18.95 39.76
C SER A 97 -18.71 18.38 39.49
N GLN A 98 -19.41 18.04 40.57
CA GLN A 98 -20.79 17.59 40.52
C GLN A 98 -21.74 18.78 40.33
N GLY A 99 -22.62 18.68 39.33
CA GLY A 99 -23.69 19.62 39.04
C GLY A 99 -25.09 19.10 39.40
N LYS A 100 -26.09 19.98 39.23
CA LYS A 100 -27.52 19.62 39.27
C LYS A 100 -27.98 19.22 37.88
N ALA A 101 -28.80 18.18 37.77
CA ALA A 101 -29.43 17.80 36.51
C ALA A 101 -30.36 18.89 35.98
N ASP A 102 -30.56 18.95 34.66
CA ASP A 102 -31.49 19.88 33.98
C ASP A 102 -32.94 19.73 34.51
N VAL A 103 -33.32 18.52 34.93
CA VAL A 103 -34.65 18.21 35.50
C VAL A 103 -34.51 17.34 36.75
N GLY A 104 -35.21 17.72 37.82
CA GLY A 104 -35.28 16.98 39.09
C GLY A 104 -34.19 17.34 40.10
N MET A 105 -34.06 16.51 41.15
CA MET A 105 -33.07 16.68 42.23
C MET A 105 -31.82 15.81 42.07
N SER A 106 -31.69 15.10 40.95
CA SER A 106 -30.55 14.21 40.71
C SER A 106 -29.28 15.02 40.42
N LYS A 107 -28.15 14.42 40.74
CA LYS A 107 -26.81 14.94 40.46
C LYS A 107 -26.30 14.43 39.11
N VAL A 108 -25.38 15.19 38.52
CA VAL A 108 -24.68 14.89 37.27
C VAL A 108 -23.21 15.31 37.37
N ASN A 109 -22.35 14.66 36.61
CA ASN A 109 -20.97 15.06 36.39
C ASN A 109 -20.69 14.96 34.89
N ARG A 110 -20.52 16.12 34.23
CA ARG A 110 -20.38 16.17 32.76
C ARG A 110 -19.05 15.59 32.29
N GLN A 111 -17.95 15.89 32.97
CA GLN A 111 -16.64 15.35 32.62
C GLN A 111 -16.65 13.82 32.71
N GLU A 112 -17.22 13.30 33.79
CA GLU A 112 -17.33 11.85 34.00
C GLU A 112 -18.26 11.18 32.97
N ALA A 113 -19.36 11.84 32.59
CA ALA A 113 -20.24 11.38 31.52
C ALA A 113 -19.50 11.31 30.17
N ASP A 114 -18.70 12.33 29.86
CA ASP A 114 -17.88 12.35 28.64
C ASP A 114 -16.84 11.23 28.67
N MET A 115 -16.12 11.06 29.79
CA MET A 115 -15.15 9.97 29.96
C MET A 115 -15.81 8.60 29.75
N ALA A 116 -16.98 8.35 30.32
CA ALA A 116 -17.71 7.08 30.17
C ALA A 116 -18.08 6.79 28.73
N ILE A 117 -18.65 7.79 28.04
CA ILE A 117 -19.12 7.65 26.66
C ILE A 117 -17.94 7.47 25.70
N TRP A 118 -16.90 8.28 25.84
CA TRP A 118 -15.72 8.18 24.99
C TRP A 118 -14.95 6.88 25.24
N LEU A 119 -14.91 6.38 26.49
CA LEU A 119 -14.31 5.09 26.79
C LEU A 119 -15.09 3.94 26.14
N ALA A 120 -16.42 3.94 26.25
CA ALA A 120 -17.25 2.97 25.57
C ALA A 120 -17.05 3.02 24.04
N TYR A 121 -17.01 4.22 23.46
CA TYR A 121 -16.76 4.42 22.04
C TYR A 121 -15.39 3.89 21.62
N TYR A 122 -14.34 4.23 22.38
CA TYR A 122 -12.98 3.76 22.16
C TYR A 122 -12.87 2.23 22.21
N LEU A 123 -13.47 1.59 23.21
CA LEU A 123 -13.49 0.13 23.31
C LEU A 123 -14.17 -0.53 22.10
N VAL A 124 -15.24 0.08 21.57
CA VAL A 124 -15.88 -0.38 20.32
C VAL A 124 -14.92 -0.27 19.14
N GLN A 125 -14.18 0.83 19.01
CA GLN A 125 -13.16 0.98 17.98
C GLN A 125 -12.01 -0.03 18.14
N CYS A 126 -11.71 -0.44 19.38
CA CYS A 126 -10.74 -1.49 19.69
C CYS A 126 -11.25 -2.90 19.36
N GLY A 127 -12.49 -3.04 18.90
CA GLY A 127 -13.06 -4.33 18.46
C GLY A 127 -13.98 -5.00 19.47
N VAL A 128 -14.28 -4.36 20.60
CA VAL A 128 -15.25 -4.86 21.58
C VAL A 128 -16.67 -4.66 21.04
N PRO A 129 -17.52 -5.70 21.02
CA PRO A 129 -18.92 -5.53 20.64
C PRO A 129 -19.65 -4.60 21.60
N LYS A 130 -20.53 -3.75 21.05
CA LYS A 130 -21.37 -2.82 21.83
C LYS A 130 -22.18 -3.54 22.92
N THR A 131 -22.72 -4.73 22.59
CA THR A 131 -23.50 -5.57 23.50
C THR A 131 -22.69 -6.13 24.68
N SER A 132 -21.36 -6.09 24.59
CA SER A 132 -20.44 -6.52 25.65
C SER A 132 -20.02 -5.39 26.59
N ILE A 133 -20.51 -4.16 26.38
CA ILE A 133 -20.17 -2.98 27.20
C ILE A 133 -21.44 -2.45 27.87
N VAL A 134 -21.36 -2.15 29.16
CA VAL A 134 -22.43 -1.50 29.91
C VAL A 134 -21.88 -0.34 30.73
N ILE A 135 -22.60 0.78 30.70
CA ILE A 135 -22.31 1.94 31.56
C ILE A 135 -23.32 1.97 32.71
N LEU A 136 -22.83 1.90 33.94
CA LEU A 136 -23.64 1.96 35.16
C LEU A 136 -23.46 3.29 35.87
N THR A 137 -24.56 3.87 36.35
CA THR A 137 -24.52 5.05 37.21
C THR A 137 -25.66 5.00 38.22
N PRO A 138 -25.44 5.41 39.49
CA PRO A 138 -26.47 5.39 40.51
C PRO A 138 -27.46 6.55 40.41
N TYR A 139 -27.17 7.57 39.60
CA TYR A 139 -27.99 8.77 39.48
C TYR A 139 -28.77 8.79 38.17
N LYS A 140 -30.10 8.82 38.28
CA LYS A 140 -30.99 8.93 37.11
C LYS A 140 -30.65 10.15 36.24
N GLY A 141 -30.27 11.27 36.85
CA GLY A 141 -29.84 12.48 36.14
C GLY A 141 -28.62 12.23 35.25
N GLN A 142 -27.62 11.51 35.75
CA GLN A 142 -26.42 11.14 34.98
C GLN A 142 -26.78 10.23 33.81
N LEU A 143 -27.65 9.24 34.03
CA LEU A 143 -28.16 8.38 32.96
C LEU A 143 -28.85 9.19 31.85
N MET A 144 -29.71 10.15 32.22
CA MET A 144 -30.42 11.00 31.25
C MET A 144 -29.45 11.93 30.51
N LEU A 145 -28.45 12.48 31.20
CA LEU A 145 -27.39 13.26 30.57
C LEU A 145 -26.62 12.42 29.54
N MET A 146 -26.19 11.21 29.91
CA MET A 146 -25.47 10.33 28.99
C MET A 146 -26.32 9.94 27.78
N ARG A 147 -27.62 9.63 27.99
CA ARG A 147 -28.56 9.38 26.88
C ARG A 147 -28.71 10.58 25.95
N LYS A 148 -28.74 11.80 26.49
CA LYS A 148 -28.79 13.04 25.70
C LYS A 148 -27.51 13.22 24.88
N ILE A 149 -26.33 12.98 25.47
CA ILE A 149 -25.05 13.05 24.77
C ILE A 149 -25.01 12.00 23.64
N LEU A 150 -25.32 10.74 23.93
CA LEU A 150 -25.36 9.65 22.94
C LEU A 150 -26.32 9.94 21.78
N PHE A 151 -27.48 10.55 22.06
CA PHE A 151 -28.42 10.97 21.04
C PHE A 151 -27.82 12.05 20.13
N LEU A 152 -27.20 13.08 20.69
CA LEU A 152 -26.58 14.16 19.93
C LEU A 152 -25.35 13.71 19.13
N THR A 153 -24.64 12.69 19.60
CA THR A 153 -23.46 12.13 18.93
C THR A 153 -23.78 10.95 18.00
N ASN A 154 -25.06 10.62 17.79
CA ASN A 154 -25.52 9.46 17.01
C ASN A 154 -24.87 8.12 17.45
N LEU A 155 -24.54 7.99 18.73
CA LEU A 155 -24.01 6.76 19.30
C LEU A 155 -25.15 5.81 19.72
N PRO A 156 -24.98 4.48 19.52
CA PRO A 156 -26.01 3.48 19.82
C PRO A 156 -26.31 3.36 21.33
N ARG A 157 -27.51 2.85 21.64
CA ARG A 157 -28.14 2.95 22.98
C ARG A 157 -28.40 1.62 23.68
N ASP A 158 -27.98 0.49 23.10
CA ASP A 158 -28.31 -0.83 23.63
C ASP A 158 -27.30 -1.22 24.71
N TYR A 159 -27.73 -1.16 25.97
CA TYR A 159 -26.94 -1.57 27.13
C TYR A 159 -27.71 -2.65 27.90
N CYS A 160 -27.05 -3.77 28.18
CA CYS A 160 -27.59 -4.86 29.00
C CYS A 160 -27.43 -4.56 30.50
N ASP A 161 -28.07 -5.33 31.38
CA ASP A 161 -27.88 -5.21 32.84
C ASP A 161 -26.59 -5.89 33.33
N GLU A 162 -26.00 -6.76 32.49
CA GLU A 162 -24.77 -7.51 32.73
C GLU A 162 -23.92 -7.55 31.46
N ALA A 163 -22.61 -7.34 31.60
CA ALA A 163 -21.72 -7.25 30.44
C ALA A 163 -20.33 -7.82 30.72
N ASP A 164 -19.60 -8.07 29.64
CA ASP A 164 -18.21 -8.45 29.71
C ASP A 164 -17.37 -7.31 30.27
N ILE A 165 -17.65 -6.07 29.86
CA ILE A 165 -17.01 -4.86 30.33
C ILE A 165 -18.03 -3.91 30.95
N VAL A 166 -17.74 -3.43 32.16
CA VAL A 166 -18.56 -2.44 32.87
C VAL A 166 -17.77 -1.16 33.08
N ILE A 167 -18.39 -0.03 32.75
CA ILE A 167 -17.91 1.31 33.06
C ILE A 167 -18.82 1.89 34.14
N ALA A 168 -18.30 2.08 35.35
CA ALA A 168 -19.05 2.56 36.50
C ALA A 168 -18.80 4.05 36.74
N SER A 169 -19.83 4.88 36.57
CA SER A 169 -19.81 6.32 36.85
C SER A 169 -20.36 6.60 38.26
N LEU A 170 -19.49 7.04 39.18
CA LEU A 170 -19.83 7.36 40.58
C LEU A 170 -20.45 8.75 40.77
N VAL A 171 -20.23 9.71 39.86
CA VAL A 171 -20.78 11.09 39.86
C VAL A 171 -20.30 11.96 41.03
N VAL A 172 -19.35 11.45 41.81
CA VAL A 172 -18.83 12.15 43.00
C VAL A 172 -17.71 13.10 42.63
N ASP A 173 -17.72 14.25 43.27
CA ASP A 173 -16.60 15.18 43.36
C ASP A 173 -16.07 15.23 44.80
N GLU A 174 -14.98 15.96 45.03
CA GLU A 174 -14.32 16.10 46.33
C GLU A 174 -15.27 16.53 47.48
N TYR A 175 -16.24 17.39 47.19
CA TYR A 175 -17.15 17.98 48.19
C TYR A 175 -18.52 17.31 48.27
N SER A 176 -18.71 16.23 47.51
CA SER A 176 -19.98 15.53 47.45
C SER A 176 -20.39 15.02 48.83
N ARG A 177 -21.69 15.02 49.10
CA ARG A 177 -22.27 14.46 50.34
C ARG A 177 -23.16 13.24 50.09
N THR A 178 -23.01 12.65 48.90
CA THR A 178 -23.98 11.67 48.43
C THR A 178 -23.89 10.35 49.20
N PRO A 179 -25.03 9.68 49.47
CA PRO A 179 -25.05 8.49 50.31
C PRO A 179 -24.71 7.21 49.54
N PHE A 180 -24.81 7.18 48.21
CA PHE A 180 -24.68 5.95 47.43
C PHE A 180 -23.33 5.25 47.66
N VAL A 181 -22.25 6.01 47.55
CA VAL A 181 -20.88 5.51 47.64
C VAL A 181 -20.54 5.02 49.07
N LYS A 182 -21.27 5.51 50.08
CA LYS A 182 -21.13 5.12 51.48
C LYS A 182 -21.78 3.76 51.80
N LEU A 183 -22.65 3.24 50.93
CA LEU A 183 -23.36 1.99 51.17
C LEU A 183 -22.57 0.80 50.62
N VAL A 184 -22.04 -0.03 51.51
CA VAL A 184 -21.24 -1.23 51.15
C VAL A 184 -22.01 -2.14 50.17
N ASN A 185 -23.27 -2.45 50.46
CA ASN A 185 -24.10 -3.31 49.59
C ASN A 185 -24.28 -2.73 48.18
N ARG A 186 -24.28 -1.40 48.03
CA ARG A 186 -24.37 -0.76 46.71
C ARG A 186 -23.05 -0.84 45.96
N MET A 187 -21.92 -0.69 46.66
CA MET A 187 -20.59 -0.91 46.08
C MET A 187 -20.45 -2.36 45.60
N ILE A 188 -20.78 -3.36 46.43
CA ILE A 188 -20.69 -4.77 46.06
C ILE A 188 -21.49 -5.05 44.78
N VAL A 189 -22.75 -4.61 44.72
CA VAL A 189 -23.61 -4.80 43.55
C VAL A 189 -23.08 -4.08 42.31
N LEU A 190 -22.39 -2.94 42.45
CA LEU A 190 -21.79 -2.22 41.34
C LEU A 190 -20.55 -2.96 40.81
N LEU A 191 -19.67 -3.39 41.71
CA LEU A 191 -18.41 -4.05 41.37
C LEU A 191 -18.60 -5.49 40.88
N SER A 192 -19.72 -6.14 41.21
CA SER A 192 -20.00 -7.52 40.81
C SER A 192 -20.57 -7.70 39.40
N ARG A 193 -20.67 -6.63 38.59
CA ARG A 193 -21.38 -6.65 37.30
C ARG A 193 -20.52 -7.05 36.12
N ALA A 194 -19.23 -6.73 36.14
CA ALA A 194 -18.30 -7.06 35.06
C ALA A 194 -18.00 -8.56 35.02
N ARG A 195 -17.68 -9.09 33.84
CA ARG A 195 -17.13 -10.45 33.72
C ARG A 195 -15.63 -10.41 33.46
N LEU A 196 -15.20 -9.54 32.56
CA LEU A 196 -13.83 -9.47 32.03
C LEU A 196 -13.14 -8.14 32.33
N GLY A 197 -13.85 -7.00 32.25
CA GLY A 197 -13.26 -5.67 32.49
C GLY A 197 -14.11 -4.74 33.35
N MET A 198 -13.48 -3.99 34.25
CA MET A 198 -14.11 -3.04 35.17
C MET A 198 -13.38 -1.70 35.15
N TYR A 199 -14.07 -0.65 34.70
CA TYR A 199 -13.53 0.71 34.68
C TYR A 199 -14.37 1.61 35.58
N ILE A 200 -13.78 2.12 36.66
CA ILE A 200 -14.47 2.95 37.65
C ILE A 200 -14.08 4.40 37.40
N LEU A 201 -15.07 5.28 37.21
CA LEU A 201 -14.88 6.70 37.04
C LEU A 201 -15.37 7.41 38.30
N GLY A 202 -14.50 8.21 38.91
CA GLY A 202 -14.87 9.02 40.05
C GLY A 202 -13.69 9.75 40.66
N ASN A 203 -13.97 10.83 41.37
CA ASN A 203 -12.95 11.64 42.01
C ASN A 203 -12.42 10.94 43.29
N THR A 204 -11.13 10.60 43.31
CA THR A 204 -10.43 9.99 44.47
C THR A 204 -10.42 10.91 45.69
N GLY A 205 -10.37 12.23 45.49
CA GLY A 205 -10.44 13.24 46.54
C GLY A 205 -11.74 13.16 47.36
N TYR A 206 -12.84 12.64 46.82
CA TYR A 206 -14.06 12.36 47.60
C TYR A 206 -13.79 11.40 48.77
N PHE A 207 -12.91 10.43 48.57
CA PHE A 207 -12.60 9.38 49.55
C PHE A 207 -11.48 9.80 50.50
N GLU A 208 -10.51 10.57 50.00
CA GLU A 208 -9.40 11.10 50.78
C GLU A 208 -9.84 12.22 51.72
N ASN A 209 -10.68 13.15 51.23
CA ASN A 209 -11.10 14.35 51.96
C ASN A 209 -12.48 14.22 52.61
N SER A 210 -13.07 13.02 52.59
CA SER A 210 -14.36 12.78 53.24
C SER A 210 -14.25 12.97 54.75
N ARG A 211 -15.17 13.72 55.34
CA ARG A 211 -15.27 13.87 56.82
C ARG A 211 -15.54 12.54 57.53
N GLN A 212 -16.03 11.55 56.82
CA GLN A 212 -16.35 10.23 57.35
C GLN A 212 -15.53 9.20 56.58
N GLU A 213 -14.75 8.40 57.31
CA GLU A 213 -13.97 7.33 56.71
C GLU A 213 -14.86 6.31 55.98
N ILE A 214 -14.54 6.05 54.72
CA ILE A 214 -15.26 5.09 53.87
C ILE A 214 -14.38 3.84 53.71
N LYS A 215 -14.31 3.03 54.77
CA LYS A 215 -13.41 1.88 54.90
C LYS A 215 -13.42 0.92 53.72
N HIS A 216 -14.62 0.65 53.17
CA HIS A 216 -14.77 -0.28 52.05
C HIS A 216 -14.09 0.20 50.76
N TRP A 217 -14.00 1.51 50.53
CA TRP A 217 -13.29 2.05 49.37
C TRP A 217 -11.79 2.20 49.59
N GLN A 218 -11.34 2.51 50.80
CA GLN A 218 -9.92 2.48 51.14
C GLN A 218 -9.29 1.13 50.81
N ARG A 219 -9.98 0.03 51.15
CA ARG A 219 -9.54 -1.32 50.82
C ARG A 219 -9.46 -1.55 49.30
N THR A 220 -10.49 -1.13 48.56
CA THR A 220 -10.48 -1.16 47.09
C THR A 220 -9.28 -0.39 46.53
N PHE A 221 -8.96 0.78 47.08
CA PHE A 221 -7.78 1.54 46.66
C PHE A 221 -6.48 0.80 46.95
N THR A 222 -6.32 0.17 48.11
CA THR A 222 -5.13 -0.65 48.40
C THR A 222 -4.96 -1.77 47.36
N LEU A 223 -6.03 -2.50 47.04
CA LEU A 223 -5.99 -3.55 46.03
C LEU A 223 -5.69 -3.02 44.62
N LEU A 224 -6.14 -1.82 44.29
CA LEU A 224 -5.85 -1.20 42.99
C LEU A 224 -4.44 -0.61 42.93
N GLN A 225 -3.90 -0.15 44.05
CA GLN A 225 -2.55 0.39 44.15
C GLN A 225 -1.49 -0.70 44.01
N GLU A 226 -1.76 -1.89 44.56
CA GLU A 226 -0.89 -3.05 44.48
C GLU A 226 -1.19 -3.89 43.22
N PRO A 227 -0.21 -4.13 42.35
CA PRO A 227 -0.40 -5.02 41.21
C PRO A 227 -0.64 -6.46 41.69
N PRO A 228 -1.47 -7.24 40.98
CA PRO A 228 -1.70 -8.64 41.35
C PRO A 228 -0.42 -9.46 41.18
N ALA A 229 -0.20 -10.44 42.06
CA ALA A 229 1.02 -11.25 42.08
C ALA A 229 1.17 -12.20 40.86
N SER A 230 0.06 -12.54 40.20
CA SER A 230 0.04 -13.45 39.06
C SER A 230 -1.11 -13.13 38.12
N THR A 231 -1.02 -13.58 36.87
CA THR A 231 -2.13 -13.48 35.92
C THR A 231 -3.31 -14.36 36.37
N ASP A 232 -4.52 -13.84 36.21
CA ASP A 232 -5.77 -14.60 36.39
C ASP A 232 -6.30 -15.16 35.05
N ASN A 233 -5.49 -15.05 33.99
CA ASN A 233 -5.80 -15.60 32.68
C ASN A 233 -5.31 -17.04 32.54
N ALA A 234 -6.07 -17.86 31.82
CA ALA A 234 -5.62 -19.20 31.44
C ALA A 234 -4.46 -19.16 30.42
N ASP A 235 -4.33 -18.07 29.63
CA ASP A 235 -3.21 -17.87 28.72
C ASP A 235 -2.01 -17.25 29.46
N LYS A 236 -0.98 -18.07 29.69
CA LYS A 236 0.24 -17.66 30.41
C LYS A 236 1.07 -16.58 29.70
N ARG A 237 0.75 -16.24 28.46
CA ARG A 237 1.38 -15.13 27.72
C ARG A 237 0.80 -13.77 28.12
N VAL A 238 -0.33 -13.76 28.81
CA VAL A 238 -0.95 -12.53 29.32
C VAL A 238 -0.23 -12.15 30.62
N GLU A 239 0.60 -11.11 30.53
CA GLU A 239 1.29 -10.52 31.67
C GLU A 239 0.34 -9.64 32.49
N THR A 240 0.59 -9.56 33.79
CA THR A 240 -0.13 -8.64 34.68
C THR A 240 0.34 -7.22 34.48
N PHE A 241 -0.60 -6.27 34.51
CA PHE A 241 -0.25 -4.86 34.58
C PHE A 241 0.48 -4.55 35.89
N ASP A 242 1.70 -4.03 35.78
CA ASP A 242 2.69 -3.88 36.85
C ASP A 242 2.63 -2.52 37.57
N LYS A 243 1.79 -1.60 37.09
CA LYS A 243 1.60 -0.25 37.64
C LYS A 243 0.31 -0.15 38.47
N PRO A 244 0.16 0.91 39.29
CA PRO A 244 -1.09 1.19 39.97
C PRO A 244 -2.28 1.24 39.01
N ARG A 245 -3.35 0.52 39.37
CA ARG A 245 -4.63 0.46 38.65
C ARG A 245 -5.58 1.58 39.07
N VAL A 246 -5.03 2.66 39.61
CA VAL A 246 -5.75 3.87 40.02
C VAL A 246 -4.91 5.07 39.62
N GLY A 247 -5.53 6.06 38.98
CA GLY A 247 -4.81 7.26 38.57
C GLY A 247 -5.60 8.16 37.61
N PRO A 248 -5.07 9.36 37.33
CA PRO A 248 -5.73 10.33 36.45
C PRO A 248 -5.58 9.99 34.96
N LYS A 249 -4.69 9.06 34.63
CA LYS A 249 -4.40 8.65 33.26
C LYS A 249 -4.73 7.18 33.07
N LEU A 250 -5.58 6.89 32.09
CA LEU A 250 -5.94 5.54 31.70
C LEU A 250 -4.84 4.97 30.76
N PRO A 251 -4.20 3.84 31.10
CA PRO A 251 -3.14 3.25 30.30
C PRO A 251 -3.72 2.50 29.09
N LEU A 252 -3.72 3.14 27.94
CA LEU A 252 -4.15 2.55 26.67
C LEU A 252 -3.02 1.75 26.02
N CYS A 253 -3.40 0.79 25.18
CA CYS A 253 -2.47 0.07 24.32
C CYS A 253 -3.07 -0.19 22.93
N CYS A 254 -2.23 -0.51 21.95
CA CYS A 254 -2.75 -0.93 20.66
C CYS A 254 -3.38 -2.34 20.79
N PRO A 255 -4.60 -2.57 20.26
CA PRO A 255 -5.22 -3.90 20.30
C PRO A 255 -4.41 -5.01 19.62
N GLN A 256 -3.55 -4.65 18.66
CA GLN A 256 -2.67 -5.58 17.94
C GLN A 256 -1.25 -5.64 18.53
N HIS A 257 -0.82 -4.58 19.22
CA HIS A 257 0.54 -4.39 19.71
C HIS A 257 0.50 -3.81 21.14
N PRO A 258 0.29 -4.64 22.18
CA PRO A 258 0.10 -4.18 23.56
C PRO A 258 1.29 -3.40 24.12
N GLU A 259 2.47 -3.58 23.53
CA GLU A 259 3.72 -2.85 23.81
C GLU A 259 3.67 -1.39 23.35
N SER A 260 2.81 -1.05 22.39
CA SER A 260 2.58 0.33 21.99
C SER A 260 1.53 0.92 22.91
N THR A 261 1.96 1.80 23.81
CA THR A 261 1.15 2.34 24.90
C THR A 261 0.91 3.84 24.78
N PHE A 262 -0.19 4.33 25.35
CA PHE A 262 -0.50 5.75 25.46
C PHE A 262 -1.32 6.01 26.73
N ASP A 263 -0.92 6.99 27.54
CA ASP A 263 -1.63 7.34 28.78
C ASP A 263 -2.64 8.48 28.52
N ALA A 264 -3.94 8.16 28.54
CA ALA A 264 -5.01 9.14 28.27
C ALA A 264 -5.53 9.76 29.57
N GLU A 265 -5.42 11.07 29.71
CA GLU A 265 -5.95 11.82 30.85
C GLU A 265 -7.37 12.32 30.59
N ARG A 266 -7.69 12.66 29.34
CA ARG A 266 -8.97 13.26 28.95
C ARG A 266 -9.73 12.39 27.96
N ALA A 267 -11.06 12.51 27.99
CA ALA A 267 -11.96 11.80 27.08
C ALA A 267 -11.61 11.98 25.58
N LYS A 268 -11.11 13.17 25.19
CA LYS A 268 -10.71 13.46 23.81
C LYS A 268 -9.47 12.70 23.34
N GLU A 269 -8.65 12.22 24.26
CA GLU A 269 -7.41 11.50 23.98
C GLU A 269 -7.65 10.00 23.76
N LEU A 270 -8.88 9.52 24.01
CA LEU A 270 -9.31 8.14 23.75
C LEU A 270 -9.50 7.90 22.24
N GLN A 271 -8.38 7.74 21.53
CA GLN A 271 -8.36 7.52 20.09
C GLN A 271 -7.32 6.48 19.70
N LEU A 272 -7.59 5.76 18.61
CA LEU A 272 -6.60 4.90 17.97
C LEU A 272 -5.63 5.72 17.10
N GLY A 273 -4.63 5.04 16.53
CA GLY A 273 -3.68 5.65 15.59
C GLY A 273 -2.38 6.16 16.21
N PHE A 274 -2.19 6.00 17.52
CA PHE A 274 -0.90 6.28 18.18
C PHE A 274 0.15 5.19 17.95
N CYS A 275 -0.25 4.01 17.45
CA CYS A 275 0.67 2.89 17.25
C CYS A 275 1.61 3.12 16.07
N GLY A 276 2.90 3.23 16.36
CA GLY A 276 3.97 3.47 15.37
C GLY A 276 4.57 2.22 14.75
N ILE A 277 4.18 1.02 15.20
CA ILE A 277 4.77 -0.25 14.77
C ILE A 277 4.40 -0.53 13.31
N THR A 278 5.36 -1.02 12.54
CA THR A 278 5.17 -1.34 11.12
C THR A 278 4.40 -2.66 10.97
N CYS A 279 3.41 -2.65 10.08
CA CYS A 279 2.59 -3.79 9.77
C CYS A 279 3.40 -4.83 8.97
N GLN A 280 3.56 -6.02 9.54
CA GLN A 280 4.32 -7.14 8.97
C GLN A 280 3.44 -8.16 8.21
N VAL A 281 2.16 -7.85 8.02
CA VAL A 281 1.27 -8.72 7.22
C VAL A 281 1.82 -8.84 5.81
N ARG A 282 1.94 -10.08 5.34
CA ARG A 282 2.44 -10.41 4.00
C ARG A 282 1.37 -10.06 2.97
N LEU A 283 1.75 -9.21 2.02
CA LEU A 283 0.95 -8.89 0.83
C LEU A 283 0.96 -10.08 -0.15
N PRO A 284 0.13 -10.08 -1.22
CA PRO A 284 0.17 -11.12 -2.26
C PRO A 284 1.57 -11.32 -2.86
N CYS A 285 2.34 -10.23 -3.01
CA CYS A 285 3.75 -10.27 -3.43
C CYS A 285 4.72 -10.82 -2.37
N ASN A 286 4.22 -11.36 -1.25
CA ASN A 286 4.96 -11.89 -0.10
C ASN A 286 5.86 -10.86 0.63
N HIS A 287 5.84 -9.59 0.24
CA HIS A 287 6.49 -8.51 0.99
C HIS A 287 5.62 -8.06 2.17
N PRO A 288 6.23 -7.54 3.25
CA PRO A 288 5.46 -6.95 4.34
C PRO A 288 4.69 -5.71 3.86
N CYS A 289 3.53 -5.46 4.46
CA CYS A 289 2.68 -4.30 4.19
C CYS A 289 3.45 -2.96 4.26
N GLY A 290 4.29 -2.79 5.28
CA GLY A 290 5.16 -1.61 5.43
C GLY A 290 4.45 -0.34 5.91
N LEU A 291 3.12 -0.31 5.95
CA LEU A 291 2.37 0.77 6.62
C LEU A 291 2.55 0.70 8.14
N LYS A 292 2.32 1.82 8.83
CA LYS A 292 2.14 1.79 10.30
C LYS A 292 0.90 0.98 10.66
N CYS A 293 0.84 0.50 11.89
CA CYS A 293 -0.29 -0.25 12.43
C CYS A 293 -1.59 0.49 12.13
N HIS A 294 -2.44 -0.15 11.34
CA HIS A 294 -3.66 0.44 10.81
C HIS A 294 -4.90 -0.27 11.37
N TRP A 295 -4.82 -0.80 12.59
CA TRP A 295 -5.96 -1.35 13.31
C TRP A 295 -7.12 -0.33 13.41
N PRO A 296 -8.40 -0.74 13.25
CA PRO A 296 -8.92 -2.07 12.90
C PRO A 296 -9.09 -2.28 11.38
N GLN A 297 -8.51 -1.41 10.56
CA GLN A 297 -8.69 -1.45 9.13
C GLN A 297 -7.94 -2.66 8.58
N GLU A 298 -8.63 -3.60 7.94
CA GLU A 298 -8.00 -4.77 7.29
C GLU A 298 -7.40 -4.42 5.91
N LYS A 299 -7.36 -3.13 5.54
CA LYS A 299 -6.82 -2.66 4.26
C LYS A 299 -5.32 -2.48 4.36
N HIS A 300 -4.58 -3.49 3.91
CA HIS A 300 -3.14 -3.45 3.77
C HIS A 300 -2.67 -2.65 2.54
N ASN A 301 -1.37 -2.40 2.48
CA ASN A 301 -0.74 -1.64 1.41
C ASN A 301 -0.97 -2.29 0.04
N LYS A 302 -1.52 -1.52 -0.91
CA LYS A 302 -1.65 -1.97 -2.30
C LYS A 302 -0.42 -1.68 -3.15
N LYS A 303 0.42 -0.75 -2.69
CA LYS A 303 1.59 -0.24 -3.40
C LYS A 303 2.85 -0.69 -2.68
N CYS A 304 3.29 -1.89 -2.99
CA CYS A 304 4.47 -2.45 -2.36
C CYS A 304 5.73 -1.74 -2.87
N VAL A 305 6.46 -1.09 -1.95
CA VAL A 305 7.71 -0.37 -2.27
C VAL A 305 8.96 -1.19 -1.96
N ALA A 306 8.82 -2.49 -1.72
CA ALA A 306 9.97 -3.37 -1.51
C ALA A 306 10.85 -3.40 -2.76
N MET A 307 12.17 -3.36 -2.57
CA MET A 307 13.14 -3.40 -3.65
C MET A 307 13.37 -4.84 -4.11
N VAL A 308 13.41 -5.03 -5.42
CA VAL A 308 13.55 -6.33 -6.09
C VAL A 308 14.53 -6.14 -7.25
N ALA A 309 15.41 -7.11 -7.48
CA ALA A 309 16.35 -7.05 -8.59
C ALA A 309 15.60 -7.03 -9.93
N SER A 310 15.96 -6.09 -10.81
CA SER A 310 15.46 -6.03 -12.18
C SER A 310 15.85 -7.29 -12.95
N PRO A 311 14.91 -7.96 -13.65
CA PRO A 311 15.23 -9.09 -14.52
C PRO A 311 15.82 -8.64 -15.89
N CYS A 312 15.93 -7.34 -16.16
CA CYS A 312 16.49 -6.82 -17.41
C CYS A 312 18.03 -6.89 -17.37
N ALA A 313 18.63 -7.69 -18.25
CA ALA A 313 20.08 -7.84 -18.34
C ALA A 313 20.84 -6.56 -18.74
N ARG A 314 20.17 -5.61 -19.41
CA ARG A 314 20.77 -4.30 -19.77
C ARG A 314 20.70 -3.27 -18.65
N HIS A 315 19.78 -3.46 -17.71
CA HIS A 315 19.46 -2.50 -16.65
C HIS A 315 19.39 -3.22 -15.30
N GLU A 316 20.57 -3.55 -14.79
CA GLU A 316 20.78 -4.12 -13.46
C GLU A 316 20.61 -3.02 -12.39
N ALA A 317 19.36 -2.78 -12.00
CA ALA A 317 19.02 -1.88 -10.91
C ALA A 317 17.93 -2.49 -10.03
N ASP A 318 17.95 -2.17 -8.75
CA ASP A 318 16.85 -2.52 -7.87
C ASP A 318 15.61 -1.67 -8.23
N ILE A 319 14.50 -2.34 -8.48
CA ILE A 319 13.21 -1.74 -8.83
C ILE A 319 12.19 -2.05 -7.73
N THR A 320 11.15 -1.21 -7.62
CA THR A 320 10.10 -1.44 -6.62
C THR A 320 9.15 -2.55 -7.04
N CYS A 321 8.64 -3.30 -6.07
CA CYS A 321 7.64 -4.34 -6.33
C CYS A 321 6.40 -3.79 -7.07
N GLU A 322 5.92 -2.58 -6.74
CA GLU A 322 4.86 -1.88 -7.48
C GLU A 322 5.21 -1.72 -8.97
N SER A 323 6.45 -1.38 -9.31
CA SER A 323 6.86 -1.21 -10.70
C SER A 323 6.91 -2.56 -11.45
N VAL A 324 7.23 -3.66 -10.76
CA VAL A 324 7.18 -5.00 -11.36
C VAL A 324 5.76 -5.33 -11.81
N PHE A 325 4.78 -5.19 -10.92
CA PHE A 325 3.37 -5.44 -11.25
C PHE A 325 2.79 -4.42 -12.26
N ALA A 326 3.28 -3.18 -12.26
CA ALA A 326 2.82 -2.16 -13.21
C ALA A 326 3.35 -2.40 -14.64
N ASN A 327 4.50 -3.07 -14.78
CA ASN A 327 5.16 -3.29 -16.07
C ASN A 327 5.21 -4.77 -16.49
N SER A 328 4.48 -5.65 -15.80
CA SER A 328 4.25 -7.03 -16.26
C SER A 328 3.24 -7.04 -17.40
N SER A 329 3.49 -7.81 -18.45
CA SER A 329 2.59 -7.86 -19.61
C SER A 329 1.25 -8.52 -19.27
N PHE A 330 0.23 -7.70 -19.05
CA PHE A 330 -1.16 -8.09 -18.93
C PHE A 330 -1.99 -7.21 -19.88
N ASP A 331 -1.89 -7.46 -21.19
CA ASP A 331 -2.92 -7.16 -22.20
C ASP A 331 -2.35 -7.36 -23.62
N ALA A 332 -2.78 -8.45 -24.26
CA ALA A 332 -2.91 -8.52 -25.72
C ALA A 332 -4.04 -9.47 -26.19
N LEU A 333 -4.75 -10.15 -25.28
CA LEU A 333 -5.94 -10.94 -25.58
C LEU A 333 -6.97 -10.75 -24.45
N ALA A 334 -7.77 -9.69 -24.56
CA ALA A 334 -8.87 -9.39 -23.65
C ALA A 334 -10.02 -10.37 -23.88
N GLU A 335 -10.29 -11.23 -22.89
CA GLU A 335 -11.63 -11.77 -22.58
C GLU A 335 -11.61 -12.61 -21.28
N CYS A 336 -10.93 -12.16 -20.22
CA CYS A 336 -11.14 -12.73 -18.88
C CYS A 336 -10.85 -11.66 -17.82
N GLU A 337 -11.89 -11.27 -17.07
CA GLU A 337 -11.84 -10.33 -15.95
C GLU A 337 -11.08 -10.88 -14.70
N ALA A 338 -10.26 -11.92 -14.87
CA ALA A 338 -9.61 -12.62 -13.78
C ALA A 338 -8.25 -13.17 -14.21
N THR A 339 -7.18 -12.50 -13.78
CA THR A 339 -5.98 -13.09 -13.16
C THR A 339 -4.89 -12.01 -13.03
N LYS A 340 -5.06 -11.09 -12.07
CA LYS A 340 -3.89 -10.30 -11.60
C LYS A 340 -2.84 -11.29 -11.13
N HIS A 341 -1.57 -11.10 -11.49
CA HIS A 341 -0.46 -11.91 -10.97
C HIS A 341 -0.62 -12.05 -9.45
N GLU A 342 -0.75 -13.29 -8.97
CA GLU A 342 -0.98 -13.55 -7.55
C GLU A 342 0.33 -13.46 -6.76
N THR A 343 1.45 -13.74 -7.43
CA THR A 343 2.78 -13.77 -6.85
C THR A 343 3.75 -12.85 -7.59
N ILE A 344 4.81 -12.44 -6.89
CA ILE A 344 5.85 -11.61 -7.51
C ILE A 344 6.68 -12.38 -8.53
N ASP A 345 6.88 -13.68 -8.34
CA ASP A 345 7.66 -14.52 -9.25
C ASP A 345 7.02 -14.62 -10.63
N GLU A 346 5.68 -14.66 -10.70
CA GLU A 346 4.94 -14.61 -11.96
C GLU A 346 5.10 -13.26 -12.65
N ALA A 347 4.98 -12.16 -11.91
CA ALA A 347 5.13 -10.81 -12.45
C ALA A 347 6.56 -10.52 -12.93
N LEU A 348 7.58 -11.09 -12.27
CA LEU A 348 8.98 -10.98 -12.70
C LEU A 348 9.24 -11.72 -14.02
N ARG A 349 8.56 -12.85 -14.28
CA ARG A 349 8.71 -13.61 -15.54
C ARG A 349 8.14 -12.89 -16.75
N THR A 350 7.11 -12.06 -16.55
CA THR A 350 6.44 -11.29 -17.61
C THR A 350 6.81 -9.81 -17.59
N TYR A 351 7.82 -9.44 -16.80
CA TYR A 351 8.26 -8.06 -16.64
C TYR A 351 8.80 -7.50 -17.95
N ARG A 352 8.29 -6.34 -18.35
CA ARG A 352 8.77 -5.56 -19.48
C ARG A 352 9.51 -4.34 -18.96
N CYS A 353 10.77 -4.18 -19.33
CA CYS A 353 11.60 -3.08 -18.84
C CYS A 353 11.11 -1.71 -19.37
N PRO A 354 10.70 -0.75 -18.50
CA PRO A 354 10.18 0.54 -18.92
C PRO A 354 11.28 1.60 -19.14
N VAL A 355 12.54 1.27 -18.83
CA VAL A 355 13.69 2.19 -18.99
C VAL A 355 13.74 2.67 -20.43
N LYS A 356 13.83 3.99 -20.60
CA LYS A 356 13.90 4.61 -21.91
C LYS A 356 15.32 4.52 -22.46
N VAL A 357 15.42 4.06 -23.70
CA VAL A 357 16.65 3.93 -24.46
C VAL A 357 16.52 4.71 -25.76
N ASN A 358 17.60 5.36 -26.17
CA ASN A 358 17.66 6.00 -27.47
C ASN A 358 18.09 4.97 -28.51
N VAL A 359 17.29 4.84 -29.55
CA VAL A 359 17.51 3.89 -30.63
C VAL A 359 17.57 4.66 -31.95
N MET A 360 18.53 4.30 -32.80
CA MET A 360 18.57 4.84 -34.17
C MET A 360 17.59 4.08 -35.05
N LEU A 361 16.61 4.80 -35.61
CA LEU A 361 15.69 4.27 -36.59
C LEU A 361 16.43 3.92 -37.91
N PRO A 362 15.85 3.08 -38.79
CA PRO A 362 16.42 2.79 -40.11
C PRO A 362 16.69 4.03 -40.98
N CYS A 363 15.98 5.13 -40.70
CA CYS A 363 16.16 6.43 -41.36
C CYS A 363 17.22 7.33 -40.70
N THR A 364 18.02 6.80 -39.75
CA THR A 364 19.10 7.47 -39.01
C THR A 364 18.68 8.55 -38.00
N HIS A 365 17.37 8.72 -37.76
CA HIS A 365 16.90 9.57 -36.66
C HIS A 365 16.96 8.82 -35.32
N GLU A 366 17.37 9.55 -34.29
CA GLU A 366 17.36 9.07 -32.92
C GLU A 366 15.94 9.18 -32.35
N LYS A 367 15.44 8.09 -31.76
CA LYS A 367 14.13 8.07 -31.12
C LYS A 367 14.20 7.36 -29.78
N GLU A 368 13.59 7.99 -28.78
CA GLU A 368 13.45 7.40 -27.44
C GLU A 368 12.28 6.40 -27.42
N MET A 369 12.55 5.18 -26.95
CA MET A 369 11.53 4.14 -26.72
C MET A 369 11.86 3.30 -25.48
N SER A 370 10.96 2.41 -25.04
CA SER A 370 11.31 1.53 -23.91
C SER A 370 12.31 0.46 -24.34
N CYS A 371 13.16 0.01 -23.41
CA CYS A 371 14.12 -1.07 -23.62
C CYS A 371 13.43 -2.34 -24.15
N GLN A 372 12.23 -2.65 -23.65
CA GLN A 372 11.44 -3.77 -24.14
C GLN A 372 10.92 -3.55 -25.57
N ASP A 373 10.46 -2.35 -25.91
CA ASP A 373 10.00 -2.07 -27.28
C ASP A 373 11.15 -2.24 -28.29
N GLU A 374 12.37 -1.84 -27.93
CA GLU A 374 13.55 -2.10 -28.74
C GLU A 374 13.79 -3.60 -28.93
N GLU A 375 13.75 -4.40 -27.86
CA GLU A 375 13.91 -5.86 -27.93
C GLU A 375 12.78 -6.54 -28.73
N ASP A 376 11.54 -6.10 -28.56
CA ASP A 376 10.37 -6.57 -29.32
C ASP A 376 10.55 -6.24 -30.81
N ILE A 377 11.12 -5.09 -31.16
CA ILE A 377 11.43 -4.71 -32.55
C ILE A 377 12.59 -5.55 -33.12
N GLN A 378 13.68 -5.70 -32.36
CA GLN A 378 14.85 -6.48 -32.78
C GLN A 378 14.53 -7.97 -32.95
N SER A 379 13.62 -8.51 -32.13
CA SER A 379 13.12 -9.89 -32.25
C SER A 379 12.03 -10.07 -33.31
N GLY A 380 11.59 -8.98 -33.96
CA GLY A 380 10.56 -9.00 -35.01
C GLY A 380 9.12 -9.13 -34.52
N GLN A 381 8.87 -8.99 -33.21
CA GLN A 381 7.52 -8.99 -32.63
C GLN A 381 6.78 -7.67 -32.85
N LYS A 382 7.51 -6.55 -33.00
CA LYS A 382 6.97 -5.22 -33.33
C LYS A 382 7.70 -4.62 -34.53
N SER A 383 7.01 -3.77 -35.30
CA SER A 383 7.61 -2.97 -36.36
C SER A 383 8.16 -1.65 -35.82
N TRP A 384 9.17 -1.08 -36.49
CA TRP A 384 9.65 0.27 -36.21
C TRP A 384 8.51 1.30 -36.23
N PRO A 385 8.47 2.26 -35.29
CA PRO A 385 7.48 3.33 -35.31
C PRO A 385 7.71 4.26 -36.50
N ARG A 386 6.64 4.89 -36.99
CA ARG A 386 6.73 5.88 -38.06
C ARG A 386 7.61 7.07 -37.65
N CYS A 387 8.41 7.54 -38.61
CA CYS A 387 9.26 8.72 -38.51
C CYS A 387 8.73 9.77 -39.48
N GLU A 388 8.30 10.92 -38.95
CA GLU A 388 7.78 12.04 -39.73
C GLU A 388 8.88 13.07 -40.09
N GLU A 389 10.12 12.82 -39.64
CA GLU A 389 11.26 13.70 -39.85
C GLU A 389 11.97 13.43 -41.19
N MET A 390 12.57 14.48 -41.77
CA MET A 390 13.28 14.41 -43.04
C MET A 390 14.61 13.69 -42.88
N SER A 391 14.88 12.64 -43.67
CA SER A 391 16.08 11.80 -43.51
C SER A 391 17.38 12.60 -43.52
N HIS A 392 18.22 12.44 -42.49
CA HIS A 392 19.50 13.12 -42.36
C HIS A 392 20.60 12.65 -43.33
N THR A 393 20.40 11.59 -44.12
CA THR A 393 21.42 11.09 -45.05
C THR A 393 21.32 11.78 -46.42
N PRO A 394 22.19 12.75 -46.76
CA PRO A 394 22.56 12.96 -48.14
C PRO A 394 23.45 11.78 -48.57
N SER A 395 23.32 11.35 -49.82
CA SER A 395 24.06 10.26 -50.48
C SER A 395 23.70 8.83 -50.05
N LEU A 396 22.75 8.26 -50.81
CA LEU A 396 22.89 6.88 -51.26
C LEU A 396 24.20 6.79 -52.05
N ASP A 397 25.22 6.17 -51.45
CA ASP A 397 26.47 5.82 -52.11
C ASP A 397 26.25 4.59 -53.02
N SER A 398 25.28 4.72 -53.91
CA SER A 398 24.89 3.70 -54.89
C SER A 398 24.94 4.29 -56.30
N ARG A 399 25.86 5.23 -56.58
CA ARG A 399 26.05 5.77 -57.93
C ARG A 399 27.42 5.35 -58.45
N PRO A 400 27.51 4.74 -59.65
CA PRO A 400 28.80 4.46 -60.30
C PRO A 400 29.43 5.73 -60.90
N CYS A 401 29.25 6.92 -60.32
CA CYS A 401 29.63 8.19 -60.93
C CYS A 401 30.50 9.02 -59.96
N ASP A 402 31.81 9.07 -60.22
CA ASP A 402 32.79 9.82 -59.41
C ASP A 402 32.69 11.36 -59.55
N ASN A 403 31.68 11.87 -60.27
CA ASN A 403 31.54 13.31 -60.51
C ASN A 403 30.59 13.95 -59.48
N VAL A 404 31.17 14.68 -58.52
CA VAL A 404 30.52 15.31 -57.36
C VAL A 404 29.43 16.31 -57.77
N ASN A 405 29.52 16.90 -58.97
CA ASN A 405 28.56 17.88 -59.48
C ASN A 405 27.24 17.26 -60.02
N HIS A 406 27.08 15.93 -59.99
CA HIS A 406 25.88 15.23 -60.47
C HIS A 406 24.99 14.67 -59.34
N ALA A 407 25.17 15.16 -58.11
CA ALA A 407 24.31 14.82 -56.99
C ALA A 407 22.90 15.43 -57.20
N SER A 408 21.95 14.63 -57.67
CA SER A 408 20.54 14.95 -57.44
C SER A 408 20.23 14.68 -55.97
N MET A 409 20.01 15.74 -55.19
CA MET A 409 19.39 15.62 -53.87
C MET A 409 18.01 15.01 -54.07
N LEU A 410 17.77 13.84 -53.49
CA LEU A 410 16.42 13.30 -53.33
C LEU A 410 15.95 13.75 -51.95
N GLU A 411 15.07 14.76 -51.91
CA GLU A 411 14.29 15.08 -50.71
C GLU A 411 13.15 14.06 -50.62
N VAL A 412 13.37 12.97 -49.88
CA VAL A 412 12.33 11.96 -49.66
C VAL A 412 12.14 11.75 -48.17
N ALA A 413 10.89 11.60 -47.75
CA ALA A 413 10.57 11.21 -46.39
C ALA A 413 11.24 9.87 -46.04
N ALA A 414 11.66 9.73 -44.79
CA ALA A 414 12.36 8.57 -44.23
C ALA A 414 11.79 7.19 -44.67
N GLU A 415 10.47 7.04 -44.70
CA GLU A 415 9.79 5.80 -45.08
C GLU A 415 9.97 5.44 -46.56
N ALA A 416 9.98 6.46 -47.43
CA ALA A 416 10.19 6.27 -48.86
C ALA A 416 11.63 5.88 -49.20
N LEU A 417 12.62 6.30 -48.40
CA LEU A 417 14.03 5.90 -48.55
C LEU A 417 14.24 4.41 -48.27
N VAL A 418 13.63 3.88 -47.20
CA VAL A 418 13.73 2.45 -46.83
C VAL A 418 13.03 1.57 -47.88
N ALA A 419 11.86 1.98 -48.36
CA ALA A 419 11.18 1.29 -49.46
C ALA A 419 11.97 1.37 -50.78
N LEU A 420 12.61 2.50 -51.09
CA LEU A 420 13.49 2.66 -52.24
C LEU A 420 14.69 1.70 -52.17
N LEU A 421 15.35 1.63 -51.01
CA LEU A 421 16.51 0.77 -50.77
C LEU A 421 16.17 -0.71 -50.90
N ALA A 422 15.01 -1.12 -50.40
CA ALA A 422 14.51 -2.49 -50.56
C ALA A 422 14.12 -2.82 -52.02
N ALA A 423 13.69 -1.82 -52.80
CA ALA A 423 13.29 -1.99 -54.20
C ALA A 423 14.46 -1.89 -55.20
N LEU A 424 15.50 -1.11 -54.91
CA LEU A 424 16.65 -0.84 -55.79
C LEU A 424 17.72 -1.93 -55.71
N GLY A 425 17.39 -3.18 -56.04
CA GLY A 425 18.42 -4.19 -56.34
C GLY A 425 19.47 -3.72 -57.38
N PRO A 426 20.42 -4.56 -57.84
CA PRO A 426 21.64 -4.15 -58.58
C PRO A 426 21.45 -3.43 -59.94
N GLN A 427 20.25 -3.00 -60.31
CA GLN A 427 19.96 -2.23 -61.52
C GLN A 427 19.83 -0.73 -61.22
N VAL A 428 20.96 -0.10 -60.92
CA VAL A 428 21.06 1.36 -60.89
C VAL A 428 20.98 1.91 -62.33
N PRO A 429 20.14 2.92 -62.64
CA PRO A 429 20.07 3.52 -63.97
C PRO A 429 21.42 4.14 -64.39
N LYS A 430 21.87 3.87 -65.63
CA LYS A 430 23.13 4.40 -66.17
C LYS A 430 23.00 5.90 -66.48
N CYS A 431 24.03 6.69 -66.14
CA CYS A 431 24.03 8.14 -66.38
C CYS A 431 24.16 8.49 -67.87
N GLU A 432 23.13 9.11 -68.45
CA GLU A 432 23.06 9.43 -69.89
C GLU A 432 23.68 10.78 -70.30
N GLN A 433 24.19 11.57 -69.35
CA GLN A 433 24.77 12.88 -69.66
C GLN A 433 26.07 12.77 -70.48
N MET A 434 26.27 13.72 -71.38
CA MET A 434 27.47 13.81 -72.22
C MET A 434 28.62 14.45 -71.44
N VAL A 435 29.77 13.77 -71.40
CA VAL A 435 31.00 14.22 -70.75
C VAL A 435 32.16 14.20 -71.72
N ASP A 436 33.14 15.05 -71.49
CA ASP A 436 34.35 15.10 -72.30
C ASP A 436 35.24 13.87 -72.00
N TYR A 437 35.68 13.22 -73.08
CA TYR A 437 36.55 12.05 -73.09
C TYR A 437 37.69 12.28 -74.09
N VAL A 438 38.92 12.08 -73.61
CA VAL A 438 40.13 12.14 -74.42
C VAL A 438 40.64 10.71 -74.60
N PRO A 439 40.41 10.08 -75.77
CA PRO A 439 40.95 8.77 -76.12
C PRO A 439 42.48 8.84 -76.33
N ALA A 440 43.12 7.68 -76.52
CA ALA A 440 44.57 7.59 -76.76
C ALA A 440 45.06 8.38 -77.99
N CYS A 441 44.19 8.70 -78.94
CA CYS A 441 44.54 9.57 -80.08
C CYS A 441 44.50 11.07 -79.76
N GLU A 442 44.29 11.46 -78.49
CA GLU A 442 44.29 12.83 -77.95
C GLU A 442 43.23 13.80 -78.49
N HIS A 443 42.41 13.38 -79.47
CA HIS A 443 41.26 14.16 -79.94
C HIS A 443 40.09 14.11 -78.96
N MET A 444 39.84 15.23 -78.28
CA MET A 444 38.71 15.39 -77.34
C MET A 444 37.36 15.16 -78.02
N THR A 445 36.52 14.34 -77.40
CA THR A 445 35.14 14.06 -77.85
C THR A 445 34.16 14.08 -76.68
N ARG A 446 32.86 14.07 -76.97
CA ARG A 446 31.80 13.96 -75.97
C ARG A 446 31.11 12.61 -76.06
N VAL A 447 31.08 11.88 -74.94
CA VAL A 447 30.46 10.54 -74.83
C VAL A 447 29.56 10.49 -73.60
N LYS A 448 28.57 9.58 -73.56
CA LYS A 448 27.75 9.39 -72.35
C LYS A 448 28.63 8.95 -71.17
N CYS A 449 28.33 9.43 -69.97
CA CYS A 449 29.13 9.20 -68.76
C CYS A 449 29.41 7.71 -68.48
N TRP A 450 28.41 6.83 -68.62
CA TRP A 450 28.60 5.39 -68.44
C TRP A 450 29.51 4.74 -69.50
N LEU A 451 29.55 5.30 -70.71
CA LEU A 451 30.43 4.84 -71.79
C LEU A 451 31.88 5.24 -71.54
N LYS A 452 32.15 6.40 -70.91
CA LYS A 452 33.51 6.81 -70.53
C LYS A 452 34.19 5.77 -69.62
N GLN A 453 33.48 5.28 -68.61
CA GLN A 453 33.99 4.25 -67.71
C GLN A 453 34.18 2.90 -68.43
N ALA A 454 33.28 2.54 -69.35
CA ALA A 454 33.43 1.34 -70.16
C ALA A 454 34.68 1.42 -71.07
N TYR A 455 34.92 2.56 -71.73
CA TYR A 455 36.11 2.78 -72.57
C TYR A 455 37.42 2.83 -71.78
N GLN A 456 37.38 3.18 -70.49
CA GLN A 456 38.57 3.21 -69.63
C GLN A 456 38.89 1.84 -69.01
N ARG A 457 37.87 1.01 -68.74
CA ARG A 457 38.03 -0.29 -68.08
C ARG A 457 38.26 -1.44 -69.05
N ASP A 458 37.61 -1.41 -70.22
CA ASP A 458 37.62 -2.51 -71.16
C ASP A 458 38.37 -2.11 -72.44
N SER A 459 39.61 -2.56 -72.55
CA SER A 459 40.50 -2.32 -73.70
C SER A 459 39.91 -2.82 -75.04
N ALA A 460 38.83 -3.61 -75.00
CA ALA A 460 38.16 -4.19 -76.15
C ALA A 460 37.02 -3.32 -76.72
N ALA A 461 36.60 -2.24 -76.04
CA ALA A 461 35.65 -1.31 -76.62
C ALA A 461 36.35 -0.44 -77.67
N GLN A 462 36.20 -0.80 -78.96
CA GLN A 462 36.71 -0.03 -80.10
C GLN A 462 36.03 1.35 -80.16
N PHE A 463 36.49 2.28 -79.32
CA PHE A 463 36.17 3.68 -79.49
C PHE A 463 36.77 4.14 -80.83
N VAL A 464 35.90 4.46 -81.80
CA VAL A 464 36.31 5.00 -83.09
C VAL A 464 36.26 6.53 -83.00
N CYS A 465 37.43 7.16 -83.04
CA CYS A 465 37.50 8.62 -83.03
C CYS A 465 36.84 9.20 -84.31
N PRO A 466 35.84 10.09 -84.18
CA PRO A 466 35.14 10.66 -85.34
C PRO A 466 35.94 11.74 -86.08
N MET A 467 37.13 12.11 -85.60
CA MET A 467 37.96 13.17 -86.17
C MET A 467 38.54 12.77 -87.54
N LYS A 468 38.51 13.69 -88.52
CA LYS A 468 39.18 13.55 -89.82
C LYS A 468 40.40 14.47 -89.87
N LEU A 469 41.52 13.94 -90.33
CA LEU A 469 42.81 14.63 -90.38
C LEU A 469 43.25 14.80 -91.84
N ASP A 470 43.83 15.96 -92.15
CA ASP A 470 44.51 16.21 -93.41
C ASP A 470 45.92 15.63 -93.34
N VAL A 471 46.19 14.59 -94.13
CA VAL A 471 47.46 13.85 -94.11
C VAL A 471 48.04 13.77 -95.52
N LYS A 472 49.37 13.80 -95.64
CA LYS A 472 50.04 13.52 -96.90
C LYS A 472 50.24 12.02 -97.04
N LEU A 473 49.72 11.43 -98.12
CA LEU A 473 49.80 9.99 -98.32
C LEU A 473 51.28 9.55 -98.49
N PRO A 474 51.76 8.53 -97.76
CA PRO A 474 53.17 8.15 -97.71
C PRO A 474 53.82 7.80 -99.07
N ARG A 475 53.01 7.44 -100.07
CA ARG A 475 53.48 6.98 -101.39
C ARG A 475 53.56 8.06 -102.46
N CYS A 476 52.72 9.09 -102.40
CA CYS A 476 52.57 10.08 -103.49
C CYS A 476 52.51 11.53 -103.00
N SER A 477 52.56 11.76 -101.68
CA SER A 477 52.63 13.08 -101.04
C SER A 477 51.45 14.03 -101.30
N HIS A 478 50.37 13.56 -101.94
CA HIS A 478 49.11 14.30 -102.05
C HIS A 478 48.41 14.40 -100.69
N ALA A 479 47.78 15.55 -100.44
CA ALA A 479 46.96 15.77 -99.26
C ALA A 479 45.62 15.01 -99.39
N ALA A 480 45.23 14.27 -98.35
CA ALA A 480 43.97 13.55 -98.27
C ALA A 480 43.38 13.66 -96.86
N LYS A 481 42.04 13.78 -96.78
CA LYS A 481 41.31 13.68 -95.52
C LYS A 481 41.02 12.24 -95.19
N VAL A 482 41.63 11.72 -94.13
CA VAL A 482 41.40 10.35 -93.63
C VAL A 482 40.93 10.39 -92.19
N SER A 483 40.22 9.36 -91.73
CA SER A 483 39.81 9.25 -90.33
C SER A 483 41.03 9.11 -89.40
N CYS A 484 40.88 9.49 -88.13
CA CYS A 484 41.94 9.34 -87.14
C CYS A 484 42.45 7.90 -87.03
N ALA A 485 41.57 6.89 -87.14
CA ALA A 485 41.94 5.48 -87.16
C ALA A 485 42.80 5.11 -88.38
N GLU A 486 42.43 5.60 -89.58
CA GLU A 486 43.21 5.40 -90.80
C GLU A 486 44.55 6.13 -90.75
N ASN A 487 44.62 7.32 -90.14
CA ASN A 487 45.87 8.06 -89.97
C ASN A 487 46.87 7.30 -89.10
N ILE A 488 46.42 6.71 -87.99
CA ILE A 488 47.28 5.88 -87.13
C ILE A 488 47.83 4.69 -87.92
N GLN A 489 46.99 4.01 -88.72
CA GLN A 489 47.43 2.91 -89.59
C GLN A 489 48.43 3.37 -90.66
N LEU A 490 48.24 4.57 -91.24
CA LEU A 490 49.18 5.16 -92.20
C LEU A 490 50.53 5.51 -91.59
N GLN A 491 50.58 5.90 -90.30
CA GLN A 491 51.86 6.18 -89.61
C GLN A 491 52.67 4.91 -89.29
N ILE A 492 52.00 3.77 -89.15
CA ILE A 492 52.65 2.47 -88.85
C ILE A 492 52.97 1.69 -90.16
N TRP A 493 52.54 2.21 -91.32
CA TRP A 493 52.66 1.52 -92.61
C TRP A 493 54.12 1.42 -93.10
N GLN A 494 54.65 0.20 -93.23
CA GLN A 494 56.04 -0.09 -93.65
C GLN A 494 56.18 -0.65 -95.09
N GLY A 495 55.30 -0.28 -96.03
CA GLY A 495 55.60 -0.47 -97.47
C GLY A 495 55.03 -1.71 -98.19
N GLY A 496 53.98 -2.37 -97.69
CA GLY A 496 53.32 -3.52 -98.36
C GLY A 496 52.05 -3.15 -99.17
N ARG A 497 51.75 -3.88 -100.26
CA ARG A 497 50.48 -3.75 -101.02
C ARG A 497 49.33 -4.39 -100.23
N GLY A 498 48.42 -3.58 -99.69
CA GLY A 498 47.14 -4.05 -99.14
C GLY A 498 46.11 -4.39 -100.24
N PRO A 499 45.10 -5.24 -99.95
CA PRO A 499 44.15 -5.74 -100.93
C PRO A 499 43.22 -4.63 -101.47
N ILE A 500 43.00 -4.66 -102.78
CA ILE A 500 42.06 -3.79 -103.49
C ILE A 500 40.63 -4.22 -103.10
N ARG A 501 39.93 -3.42 -102.29
CA ARG A 501 38.46 -3.52 -102.21
C ARG A 501 37.84 -2.72 -103.36
N LYS A 502 37.30 -3.46 -104.34
CA LYS A 502 36.37 -2.95 -105.36
C LYS A 502 35.16 -2.32 -104.65
N GLY A 503 34.73 -1.15 -105.12
CA GLY A 503 33.65 -0.36 -104.52
C GLY A 503 32.24 -0.86 -104.83
N PHE A 504 31.26 -0.09 -104.33
CA PHE A 504 29.92 0.27 -104.85
C PHE A 504 29.05 0.62 -103.61
N LEU A 505 28.63 1.88 -103.45
CA LEU A 505 27.45 2.56 -104.03
C LEU A 505 26.16 2.33 -103.24
N GLY A 506 25.47 3.42 -102.90
CA GLY A 506 24.02 3.41 -102.68
C GLY A 506 23.53 4.15 -101.43
N MET A 507 23.06 5.38 -101.67
CA MET A 507 22.08 6.20 -100.91
C MET A 507 22.39 6.64 -99.48
#